data_AF-A0A0G9HE27-F1
#
_entry.id   AF-A0A0G9HE27-F1
#
_cell.length_a   1.000
_cell.length_b   1.000
_cell.length_c   1.000
_cell.angle_alpha   90.00
_cell.angle_beta   90.00
_cell.angle_gamma   90.00
#
_symmetry.space_group_name_H-M   'P 1'
#
loop_
_entity.id
_entity.type
_entity.pdbx_description
1 polymer ?
#
loop_
_entity_poly.entity_id
_entity_poly.type
_entity_poly.pdbx_seq_one_letter_code
_entity_poly.pdbx_strand_id
1 'polypeptide(L)' 'MQQHVIDYHIADIGHAWGIFREGMQIAVRKNPADAIAFANFFADRETRIATHAVHVSADRHMHRTLIELRRVA' A
#
# COMPACT_ATOMS: atom_id res chain seq x y z
N MET A 1 -16.87 1.34 -21.00
CA MET A 1 -17.11 1.17 -19.56
C MET A 1 -15.77 1.32 -18.87
N GLN A 2 -15.49 2.44 -18.22
CA GLN A 2 -14.24 2.58 -17.47
C GLN A 2 -14.31 1.62 -16.28
N GLN A 3 -13.45 0.62 -16.26
CA GLN A 3 -13.28 -0.24 -15.10
C GLN A 3 -12.81 0.65 -13.96
N HIS A 4 -13.62 0.77 -12.91
CA HIS A 4 -13.25 1.53 -11.73
C HIS A 4 -12.04 0.83 -11.09
N VAL A 5 -10.91 1.53 -11.08
CA VAL A 5 -9.66 1.05 -10.47
C VAL A 5 -9.66 1.55 -9.03
N ILE A 6 -9.54 0.63 -8.08
CA ILE A 6 -9.37 0.99 -6.68
C ILE A 6 -7.89 1.28 -6.46
N ASP A 7 -7.55 2.52 -6.16
CA ASP A 7 -6.16 2.91 -5.86
C ASP A 7 -5.86 2.78 -4.37
N TYR A 8 -4.85 1.99 -4.05
CA TYR A 8 -4.19 1.97 -2.76
C TYR A 8 -2.85 2.69 -2.87
N HIS A 9 -2.58 3.57 -1.91
CA HIS A 9 -1.33 4.30 -1.83
C HIS A 9 -0.72 4.16 -0.44
N ILE A 10 0.57 3.85 -0.38
CA ILE A 10 1.33 3.82 0.86
C ILE A 10 2.30 5.01 0.85
N ALA A 11 2.19 5.87 1.85
CA ALA A 11 3.04 7.06 1.98
C ALA A 11 3.70 7.11 3.36
N ASP A 12 4.94 7.61 3.39
CA ASP A 12 5.58 7.99 4.62
C ASP A 12 4.86 9.19 5.25
N ILE A 13 4.52 9.06 6.52
CA ILE A 13 3.94 10.13 7.34
C ILE A 13 4.90 10.50 8.48
N GLY A 14 6.20 10.35 8.25
CA GLY A 14 7.30 10.74 9.14
C GLY A 14 7.80 9.62 10.06
N HIS A 15 6.92 9.05 10.90
CA HIS A 15 7.29 7.98 11.85
C HIS A 15 6.57 6.65 11.59
N ALA A 16 5.75 6.62 10.55
CA ALA A 16 4.93 5.50 10.18
C ALA A 16 4.54 5.61 8.70
N TRP A 17 3.88 4.57 8.22
CA TRP A 17 3.38 4.43 6.87
C TRP A 17 1.87 4.56 6.90
N GLY A 18 1.36 5.63 6.29
CA GLY A 18 -0.06 5.82 6.05
C GLY A 18 -0.50 4.98 4.85
N ILE A 19 -1.62 4.30 4.98
CA ILE A 19 -2.21 3.48 3.93
C ILE A 19 -3.53 4.13 3.54
N PHE A 20 -3.64 4.52 2.28
CA PHE A 20 -4.74 5.27 1.72
C PHE A 20 -5.45 4.41 0.67
N ARG A 21 -6.79 4.41 0.69
CA ARG A 21 -7.65 3.81 -0.33
C ARG A 21 -8.45 4.93 -0.97
N GLU A 22 -8.29 5.14 -2.27
CA GLU A 22 -8.96 6.22 -3.02
C GLU A 22 -8.78 7.61 -2.37
N GLY A 23 -7.58 7.86 -1.82
CA GLY A 23 -7.25 9.09 -1.10
C GLY A 23 -7.72 9.16 0.36
N MET A 24 -8.51 8.19 0.84
CA MET A 24 -8.92 8.10 2.24
C MET A 24 -7.94 7.25 3.06
N GLN A 25 -7.39 7.78 4.15
CA GLN A 25 -6.53 7.00 5.04
C GLN A 25 -7.35 5.92 5.76
N ILE A 26 -6.98 4.66 5.54
CA ILE A 26 -7.67 3.50 6.15
C ILE A 26 -6.85 2.85 7.26
N ALA A 27 -5.53 3.05 7.28
CA ALA A 27 -4.65 2.47 8.28
C ALA A 27 -3.32 3.20 8.39
N VAL A 28 -2.62 2.94 9.49
CA VAL A 28 -1.23 3.37 9.74
C VAL A 28 -0.44 2.17 10.24
N ARG A 29 0.81 2.02 9.78
CA ARG A 29 1.72 0.95 10.21
C ARG A 29 3.12 1.48 10.49
N LYS A 30 3.76 1.01 11.56
CA LYS A 30 5.13 1.43 11.91
C LYS A 30 6.19 0.74 11.07
N ASN A 31 5.94 -0.50 10.65
CA ASN A 31 6.87 -1.28 9.85
C ASN A 31 6.49 -1.17 8.36
N PRO A 32 7.42 -0.84 7.46
CA PRO A 32 7.18 -0.79 6.02
C PRO A 32 6.70 -2.13 5.43
N ALA A 33 7.26 -3.25 5.89
CA ALA A 33 6.87 -4.57 5.41
C ALA A 33 5.42 -4.91 5.80
N ASP A 34 5.00 -4.53 7.01
CA ASP A 34 3.63 -4.69 7.47
C ASP A 34 2.66 -3.76 6.72
N ALA A 35 3.09 -2.54 6.39
CA ALA A 35 2.30 -1.62 5.57
C ALA A 35 2.02 -2.19 4.17
N ILE A 36 3.04 -2.78 3.54
CA ILE A 36 2.92 -3.44 2.23
C ILE A 36 2.02 -4.68 2.33
N ALA A 37 2.24 -5.53 3.33
CA ALA A 37 1.42 -6.72 3.54
C ALA A 37 -0.06 -6.37 3.75
N PHE A 38 -0.33 -5.32 4.52
CA PHE A 38 -1.69 -4.81 4.73
C PHE A 38 -2.31 -4.33 3.42
N ALA A 39 -1.63 -3.46 2.66
CA ALA A 39 -2.15 -2.96 1.39
C ALA A 39 -2.45 -4.10 0.40
N ASN A 40 -1.54 -5.06 0.27
CA ASN A 40 -1.71 -6.21 -0.61
C ASN A 40 -2.86 -7.11 -0.17
N PHE A 41 -3.01 -7.38 1.13
CA PHE A 41 -4.11 -8.21 1.63
C PHE A 41 -5.49 -7.62 1.29
N PHE A 42 -5.65 -6.31 1.45
CA PHE A 42 -6.90 -5.64 1.09
C PHE A 42 -7.08 -5.58 -0.43
N ALA A 43 -6.03 -5.32 -1.19
CA ALA A 43 -6.10 -5.34 -2.65
C ALA A 43 -6.53 -6.72 -3.19
N ASP A 44 -5.94 -7.81 -2.68
CA ASP A 44 -6.31 -9.18 -3.03
C ASP A 44 -7.74 -9.52 -2.66
N ARG A 45 -8.23 -8.99 -1.53
CA ARG A 45 -9.63 -9.17 -1.13
C ARG A 45 -10.58 -8.46 -2.08
N GLU A 46 -10.29 -7.23 -2.48
CA GLU A 46 -11.13 -6.43 -3.38
C GLU A 46 -11.18 -7.03 -4.79
N THR A 47 -10.05 -7.53 -5.30
CA THR A 47 -10.01 -8.24 -6.60
C THR A 47 -10.85 -9.51 -6.58
N ARG A 48 -10.86 -10.26 -5.47
CA ARG A 48 -11.66 -11.49 -5.31
C ARG A 48 -13.15 -11.23 -5.15
N ILE A 49 -13.55 -10.19 -4.42
CA ILE A 49 -14.97 -9.93 -4.11
C ILE A 49 -15.67 -9.22 -5.26
N ALA A 50 -15.02 -8.23 -5.87
CA ALA A 50 -15.71 -7.27 -6.71
C ALA A 50 -15.17 -7.20 -8.15
N THR A 51 -14.18 -8.03 -8.51
CA THR A 51 -13.53 -8.06 -9.85
C THR A 51 -13.04 -6.70 -10.34
N HIS A 52 -12.89 -5.71 -9.44
CA HIS A 52 -12.32 -4.42 -9.76
C HIS A 52 -10.80 -4.58 -9.89
N ALA A 53 -10.23 -3.88 -10.87
CA ALA A 53 -8.79 -3.72 -10.93
C ALA A 53 -8.34 -2.94 -9.69
N VAL A 54 -7.31 -3.43 -9.01
CA VAL A 54 -6.73 -2.75 -7.86
C VAL A 54 -5.31 -2.38 -8.20
N HIS A 55 -4.95 -1.14 -7.93
CA HIS A 55 -3.60 -0.65 -8.12
C HIS A 55 -3.01 -0.30 -6.76
N VAL A 56 -1.85 -0.89 -6.44
CA VAL A 56 -1.13 -0.61 -5.20
C VAL A 56 0.14 0.15 -5.56
N SER A 57 0.25 1.37 -5.06
CA SER A 57 1.42 2.22 -5.23
C SER A 57 2.02 2.57 -3.88
N ALA A 58 3.31 2.86 -3.87
CA ALA A 58 4.00 3.36 -2.70
C ALA A 58 4.87 4.55 -3.08
N ASP A 59 5.14 5.43 -2.12
CA ASP A 59 5.98 6.58 -2.34
C ASP A 59 7.47 6.21 -2.56
N ARG A 60 8.27 7.21 -2.92
CA ARG A 60 9.72 7.03 -3.13
C ARG A 60 10.45 6.65 -1.84
N HIS A 61 9.91 7.02 -0.68
CA HIS A 61 10.51 6.68 0.61
C HIS A 61 10.43 5.17 0.86
N MET A 62 9.29 4.56 0.56
CA MET A 62 9.09 3.12 0.71
C MET A 62 10.11 2.32 -0.12
N HIS A 63 10.34 2.74 -1.38
CA HIS A 63 11.31 2.08 -2.23
C HIS A 63 12.73 2.12 -1.63
N ARG A 64 13.13 3.26 -1.07
CA ARG A 64 14.42 3.42 -0.40
C ARG A 64 14.52 2.54 0.85
N THR A 65 13.51 2.57 1.71
CA THR A 65 13.48 1.79 2.95
C THR A 65 13.54 0.29 2.68
N LEU A 66 12.89 -0.21 1.63
CA LEU A 66 12.99 -1.62 1.24
C LEU A 66 14.39 -2.01 0.76
N ILE A 67 15.07 -1.14 0.01
CA ILE A 67 16.45 -1.38 -0.40
C ILE A 67 17.37 -1.44 0.82
N GLU A 68 17.18 -0.53 1.78
CA GLU A 68 17.94 -0.52 3.03
C GLU A 68 17.71 -1.81 3.82
N LEU A 69 16.46 -2.20 4.07
CA LEU A 69 16.12 -3.44 4.76
C LEU A 69 16.73 -4.68 4.10
N ARG A 70 16.73 -4.75 2.76
CA ARG A 70 17.32 -5.86 2.02
C ARG A 70 18.84 -5.95 2.17
N ARG A 71 19.52 -4.86 2.51
CA ARG A 71 20.98 -4.85 2.72
C ARG A 71 21.39 -5.31 4.12
N VAL A 72 20.49 -5.27 5.09
CA VAL A 72 20.77 -5.65 6.49
C VAL A 72 20.34 -7.09 6.82
N ALA A 73 19.68 -7.77 5.89
CA ALA A 73 19.29 -9.19 5.98
C ALA A 73 20.37 -10.11 5.42
#